data_AF-A0A382DW24-F1
#
_entry.id   AF-A0A382DW24-F1
#
_cell.length_a   1.000
_cell.length_b   1.000
_cell.length_c   1.000
_cell.angle_alpha   90.00
_cell.angle_beta   90.00
_cell.angle_gamma   90.00
#
_symmetry.space_group_name_H-M   'P 1'
#
loop_
_entity.id
_entity.type
_entity.pdbx_description
1 polymer ?
#
loop_
_entity_poly.entity_id
_entity_poly.type
_entity_poly.pdbx_seq_one_letter_code
_entity_poly.pdbx_strand_id
1 'polypeptide(L)'
;MKNSAKLLLEFSILLGLSTLVTTYIISTTSGRVAPFIPIISEMPFSEPESSIFSMGLGISLFGSLLLTQVFYRLLKPLATNIDETHVNRNEIMRIIGTVGSICGIITVNFNWNNFPVIHGVTAFITFTSFLIWTTFACHLLNKNGYKHKFRKYAVMAAWFFYIMMVIFSILDNLEMMEEKEDFFYRMDNPPNVETERSMYLNLTALCEWGMVFSFYSSLSTYRNFVENEPI
;
A
#
# COMPACT_ATOMS: atom_id res chain seq x y z
N MET A 1 -5.78 15.38 27.15
CA MET A 1 -6.09 15.86 25.79
C MET A 1 -6.17 14.67 24.87
N LYS A 2 -7.15 14.57 23.96
CA LYS A 2 -7.18 13.47 22.96
C LYS A 2 -6.02 13.68 21.98
N ASN A 3 -5.18 12.65 21.79
CA ASN A 3 -4.09 12.71 20.82
C ASN A 3 -4.67 12.52 19.41
N SER A 4 -4.91 13.63 18.71
CA SER A 4 -5.56 13.65 17.39
C SER A 4 -4.78 12.87 16.32
N ALA A 5 -3.44 12.81 16.41
CA ALA A 5 -2.62 12.05 15.46
C ALA A 5 -2.77 10.54 15.65
N LYS A 6 -2.82 10.06 16.91
CA LYS A 6 -3.10 8.66 17.21
C LYS A 6 -4.48 8.24 16.68
N LEU A 7 -5.50 9.06 16.91
CA LEU A 7 -6.84 8.80 16.40
C LEU A 7 -6.89 8.76 14.88
N LEU A 8 -6.21 9.69 14.20
CA LEU A 8 -6.10 9.70 12.74
C LEU A 8 -5.40 8.43 12.22
N LEU A 9 -4.33 8.00 12.88
CA LEU A 9 -3.59 6.77 12.56
C LEU A 9 -4.50 5.54 12.66
N GLU A 10 -5.14 5.34 13.81
CA GLU A 10 -6.05 4.23 14.07
C GLU A 10 -7.22 4.23 13.08
N PHE A 11 -7.84 5.40 12.87
CA PHE A 11 -8.95 5.55 11.93
C PHE A 11 -8.54 5.19 10.50
N SER A 12 -7.40 5.67 10.02
CA SER A 12 -6.93 5.41 8.64
C SER A 12 -6.63 3.93 8.43
N ILE A 13 -5.99 3.28 9.41
CA ILE A 13 -5.69 1.83 9.37
C ILE A 13 -7.00 1.03 9.37
N LEU A 14 -7.90 1.29 10.32
CA LEU A 14 -9.13 0.54 10.47
C LEU A 14 -10.06 0.71 9.27
N LEU A 15 -10.21 1.95 8.77
CA LEU A 15 -11.01 2.22 7.58
C LEU A 15 -10.41 1.51 6.35
N GLY A 16 -9.10 1.58 6.17
CA GLY A 16 -8.43 0.95 5.04
C GLY A 16 -8.57 -0.57 5.02
N LEU A 17 -8.31 -1.22 6.17
CA LEU A 17 -8.46 -2.67 6.32
C LEU A 17 -9.91 -3.13 6.20
N SER A 18 -10.85 -2.43 6.85
CA SER A 18 -12.27 -2.77 6.77
C SER A 18 -12.82 -2.61 5.35
N THR A 19 -12.36 -1.60 4.61
CA THR A 19 -12.71 -1.42 3.20
C THR A 19 -12.22 -2.60 2.37
N LEU A 20 -10.94 -2.97 2.47
CA LEU A 20 -10.38 -4.11 1.72
C LEU A 20 -11.13 -5.42 2.01
N VAL A 21 -11.40 -5.71 3.29
CA VAL A 21 -12.13 -6.91 3.70
C VAL A 21 -13.58 -6.88 3.20
N THR A 22 -14.25 -5.74 3.32
CA THR A 22 -15.65 -5.60 2.87
C THR A 22 -15.76 -5.77 1.36
N THR A 23 -14.92 -5.08 0.59
CA THR A 23 -14.87 -5.23 -0.87
C THR A 23 -14.57 -6.67 -1.25
N TYR A 24 -13.55 -7.30 -0.64
CA TYR A 24 -13.23 -8.72 -0.87
C TYR A 24 -14.44 -9.64 -0.66
N ILE A 25 -15.14 -9.50 0.47
CA ILE A 25 -16.31 -10.33 0.78
C ILE A 25 -17.39 -10.15 -0.28
N ILE A 26 -17.72 -8.90 -0.63
CA ILE A 26 -18.79 -8.62 -1.60
C ILE A 26 -18.39 -9.19 -2.98
N SER A 27 -17.19 -8.87 -3.48
CA SER A 27 -16.74 -9.29 -4.82
C SER A 27 -16.68 -10.81 -4.97
N THR A 28 -16.18 -11.51 -3.95
CA THR A 28 -16.01 -12.98 -3.98
C THR A 28 -17.34 -13.71 -3.81
N THR A 29 -18.20 -13.26 -2.88
CA THR A 29 -19.51 -13.89 -2.66
C THR A 29 -20.50 -13.65 -3.80
N SER A 30 -20.34 -12.55 -4.57
CA SER A 30 -21.10 -12.31 -5.79
C SER A 30 -20.58 -13.08 -7.01
N GLY A 31 -19.47 -13.80 -6.89
CA GLY A 31 -18.84 -14.51 -8.02
C GLY A 31 -18.31 -13.58 -9.12
N ARG A 32 -17.93 -12.35 -8.77
CA ARG A 32 -17.45 -11.34 -9.75
C ARG A 32 -15.94 -11.32 -9.92
N VAL A 33 -15.22 -11.92 -8.98
CA VAL A 33 -13.77 -12.09 -9.02
C VAL A 33 -13.40 -13.50 -8.63
N ALA A 34 -12.13 -13.86 -8.83
CA ALA A 34 -11.61 -15.15 -8.41
C ALA A 34 -11.87 -15.41 -6.90
N PRO A 35 -12.39 -16.59 -6.53
CA PRO A 35 -12.76 -16.88 -5.15
C PRO A 35 -11.54 -17.10 -4.23
N PHE A 36 -10.37 -17.44 -4.78
CA PHE A 36 -9.14 -17.64 -4.03
C PHE A 36 -8.13 -16.53 -4.36
N ILE A 37 -8.04 -15.54 -3.47
CA ILE A 37 -7.09 -14.41 -3.49
C ILE A 37 -7.06 -13.70 -4.86
N PRO A 38 -8.07 -12.88 -5.19
CA PRO A 38 -8.01 -12.03 -6.38
C PRO A 38 -6.94 -10.95 -6.20
N ILE A 39 -6.43 -10.39 -7.30
CA ILE A 39 -5.65 -9.15 -7.24
C ILE A 39 -6.57 -8.08 -6.63
N ILE A 40 -6.05 -7.24 -5.75
CA ILE A 40 -6.83 -6.25 -5.00
C ILE A 40 -7.56 -5.30 -5.96
N SER A 41 -6.91 -4.91 -7.05
CA SER A 41 -7.48 -4.03 -8.07
C SER A 41 -8.55 -4.69 -8.95
N GLU A 42 -8.76 -6.02 -8.90
CA GLU A 42 -9.89 -6.70 -9.55
C GLU A 42 -11.21 -6.50 -8.78
N MET A 43 -11.14 -6.36 -7.45
CA MET A 43 -12.31 -6.27 -6.59
C MET A 43 -13.29 -5.12 -6.94
N PRO A 44 -12.82 -3.90 -7.29
CA PRO A 44 -13.70 -2.77 -7.63
C PRO A 44 -14.14 -2.72 -9.11
N PHE A 45 -14.18 -3.82 -9.85
CA PHE A 45 -14.62 -3.78 -11.27
C PHE A 45 -16.13 -3.59 -11.47
N SER A 46 -16.93 -3.65 -10.40
CA SER A 46 -18.38 -3.51 -10.46
C SER A 46 -18.91 -2.74 -9.26
N GLU A 47 -20.14 -2.22 -9.38
CA GLU A 47 -20.86 -1.64 -8.24
C GLU A 47 -21.59 -2.74 -7.44
N PRO A 48 -21.73 -2.56 -6.10
CA PRO A 48 -21.31 -1.42 -5.28
C PRO A 48 -19.84 -1.42 -4.82
N GLU A 49 -19.04 -2.43 -5.19
CA GLU A 49 -17.67 -2.63 -4.71
C GLU A 49 -16.75 -1.48 -5.08
N SER A 50 -16.86 -0.96 -6.30
CA SER A 50 -16.15 0.21 -6.78
C SER A 50 -16.36 1.41 -5.85
N SER A 51 -17.63 1.78 -5.58
CA SER A 51 -17.94 2.89 -4.68
C SER A 51 -17.38 2.70 -3.26
N ILE A 52 -17.51 1.49 -2.70
CA ILE A 52 -17.01 1.15 -1.35
C ILE A 52 -15.47 1.26 -1.33
N PHE A 53 -14.82 0.67 -2.32
CA PHE A 53 -13.36 0.61 -2.44
C PHE A 53 -12.77 2.00 -2.60
N SER A 54 -13.25 2.78 -3.59
CA SER A 54 -12.74 4.11 -3.88
C SER A 54 -12.96 5.09 -2.74
N MET A 55 -14.15 5.09 -2.13
CA MET A 55 -14.47 5.99 -1.01
C MET A 55 -13.66 5.63 0.24
N GLY A 56 -13.69 4.36 0.66
CA GLY A 56 -13.05 3.91 1.89
C GLY A 56 -11.53 4.04 1.84
N LEU A 57 -10.91 3.55 0.77
CA LEU A 57 -9.46 3.68 0.59
C LEU A 57 -9.04 5.11 0.27
N GLY A 58 -9.85 5.88 -0.48
CA GLY A 58 -9.57 7.29 -0.74
C GLY A 58 -9.47 8.10 0.54
N ILE A 59 -10.42 7.92 1.47
CA ILE A 59 -10.39 8.57 2.80
C ILE A 59 -9.20 8.07 3.64
N SER A 60 -8.92 6.76 3.64
CA SER A 60 -7.78 6.19 4.35
C SER A 60 -6.43 6.74 3.84
N LEU A 61 -6.27 6.89 2.53
CA LEU A 61 -5.07 7.44 1.89
C LEU A 61 -4.95 8.95 2.08
N PHE A 62 -6.06 9.68 2.14
CA PHE A 62 -6.07 11.07 2.60
C PHE A 62 -5.61 11.18 4.07
N GLY A 63 -6.02 10.23 4.92
CA GLY A 63 -5.48 10.10 6.26
C GLY A 63 -3.96 9.89 6.27
N SER A 64 -3.45 9.00 5.41
CA SER A 64 -2.01 8.77 5.21
C SER A 64 -1.25 10.00 4.73
N LEU A 65 -1.87 10.83 3.87
CA LEU A 65 -1.31 12.11 3.42
C LEU A 65 -1.09 13.07 4.60
N LEU A 66 -2.09 13.20 5.47
CA LEU A 66 -2.01 14.02 6.68
C LEU A 66 -1.00 13.45 7.68
N LEU A 67 -1.02 12.12 7.90
CA LEU A 67 -0.07 11.43 8.77
C LEU A 67 1.36 11.62 8.31
N THR A 68 1.64 11.62 7.01
CA THR A 68 2.99 11.90 6.48
C THR A 68 3.50 13.25 6.97
N GLN A 69 2.65 14.28 7.05
CA GLN A 69 3.04 15.59 7.56
C GLN A 69 3.27 15.58 9.08
N VAL A 70 2.43 14.85 9.82
CA VAL A 70 2.60 14.68 11.26
C VAL A 70 3.91 13.94 11.57
N PHE A 71 4.15 12.81 10.91
CA PHE A 71 5.37 12.03 11.07
C PHE A 71 6.61 12.83 10.69
N TYR A 72 6.57 13.66 9.64
CA TYR A 72 7.69 14.55 9.34
C TYR A 72 8.07 15.42 10.55
N ARG A 73 7.08 16.00 11.24
CA ARG A 73 7.32 16.82 12.44
C ARG A 73 7.84 15.98 13.60
N LEU A 74 7.23 14.83 13.87
CA LEU A 74 7.64 13.93 14.96
C LEU A 74 9.03 13.34 14.76
N LEU A 75 9.40 13.04 13.51
CA LEU A 75 10.70 12.47 13.17
C LEU A 75 11.81 13.52 13.06
N LYS A 76 11.47 14.81 12.93
CA LYS A 76 12.47 15.88 12.77
C LYS A 76 13.44 15.98 13.96
N PRO A 77 12.99 16.04 15.23
CA PRO A 77 13.91 16.02 16.38
C PRO A 77 14.81 14.78 16.39
N LEU A 78 14.26 13.61 16.06
CA LEU A 78 15.00 12.35 15.98
C LEU A 78 16.07 12.34 14.88
N ALA A 79 15.81 13.02 13.77
CA ALA A 79 16.77 13.21 12.69
C ALA A 79 17.88 14.18 13.11
N THR A 80 17.53 15.29 13.77
CA THR A 80 18.48 16.28 14.30
C THR A 80 19.44 15.67 15.33
N ASN A 81 18.98 14.71 16.13
CA ASN A 81 19.83 13.98 17.09
C ASN A 81 20.92 13.14 16.43
N ILE A 82 20.84 12.87 15.12
CA ILE A 82 21.81 12.05 14.39
C ILE A 82 22.78 12.95 13.62
N ASP A 83 22.29 13.59 12.54
CA ASP A 83 23.07 14.49 11.68
C ASP A 83 22.15 15.26 10.72
N GLU A 84 22.72 16.26 10.03
CA GLU A 84 22.02 17.08 9.03
C GLU A 84 21.54 16.27 7.81
N THR A 85 22.23 15.18 7.46
CA THR A 85 21.82 14.32 6.34
C THR A 85 20.49 13.63 6.64
N HIS A 86 20.26 13.18 7.87
CA HIS A 86 18.99 12.57 8.27
C HIS A 86 17.86 13.60 8.29
N VAL A 87 18.15 14.88 8.60
CA VAL A 87 17.16 15.96 8.53
C VAL A 87 16.71 16.17 7.08
N ASN A 88 17.66 16.29 6.15
CA ASN A 88 17.36 16.42 4.72
C ASN A 88 16.61 15.19 4.18
N ARG A 89 17.00 13.98 4.59
CA ARG A 89 16.29 12.75 4.22
C ARG A 89 14.87 12.72 4.77
N ASN A 90 14.63 13.20 5.99
CA ASN A 90 13.27 13.28 6.55
C ASN A 90 12.38 14.22 5.73
N GLU A 91 12.92 15.33 5.23
CA GLU A 91 12.20 16.22 4.32
C GLU A 91 11.90 15.55 2.97
N ILE A 92 12.86 14.85 2.38
CA ILE A 92 12.63 14.07 1.15
C ILE A 92 11.54 13.01 1.40
N MET A 93 11.58 12.32 2.54
CA MET A 93 10.55 11.33 2.89
C MET A 93 9.16 11.95 3.04
N ARG A 94 9.05 13.18 3.55
CA ARG A 94 7.77 13.90 3.56
C ARG A 94 7.22 14.06 2.14
N ILE A 95 8.07 14.45 1.19
CA ILE A 95 7.68 14.62 -0.22
C ILE A 95 7.27 13.26 -0.82
N ILE A 96 8.10 12.22 -0.63
CA ILE A 96 7.82 10.87 -1.13
C ILE A 96 6.50 10.32 -0.57
N GLY A 97 6.26 10.42 0.74
CA GLY A 97 5.01 9.98 1.35
C GLY A 97 3.78 10.79 0.87
N THR A 98 3.97 12.08 0.57
CA THR A 98 2.92 12.95 0.01
C THR A 98 2.56 12.51 -1.41
N VAL A 99 3.56 12.34 -2.28
CA VAL A 99 3.38 11.85 -3.65
C VAL A 99 2.75 10.46 -3.64
N GLY A 100 3.24 9.56 -2.80
CA GLY A 100 2.68 8.21 -2.62
C GLY A 100 1.21 8.24 -2.22
N SER A 101 0.82 9.12 -1.28
CA SER A 101 -0.58 9.24 -0.86
C SER A 101 -1.48 9.80 -1.96
N ILE A 102 -1.02 10.81 -2.71
CA ILE A 102 -1.75 11.38 -3.85
C ILE A 102 -1.93 10.34 -4.95
N CYS A 103 -0.86 9.66 -5.34
CA CYS A 103 -0.94 8.56 -6.31
C CYS A 103 -1.86 7.45 -5.81
N GLY A 104 -1.88 7.17 -4.51
CA GLY A 104 -2.78 6.17 -3.95
C GLY A 104 -4.24 6.57 -4.13
N ILE A 105 -4.57 7.83 -3.83
CA ILE A 105 -5.92 8.37 -4.04
C ILE A 105 -6.31 8.25 -5.51
N ILE A 106 -5.40 8.56 -6.44
CA ILE A 106 -5.66 8.39 -7.88
C ILE A 106 -5.89 6.90 -8.19
N THR A 107 -5.01 6.01 -7.74
CA THR A 107 -5.07 4.56 -8.00
C THR A 107 -6.43 3.97 -7.63
N VAL A 108 -6.98 4.33 -6.47
CA VAL A 108 -8.24 3.76 -5.98
C VAL A 108 -9.49 4.39 -6.59
N ASN A 109 -9.36 5.54 -7.27
CA ASN A 109 -10.48 6.20 -7.98
C ASN A 109 -10.47 5.92 -9.49
N PHE A 110 -9.31 5.63 -10.06
CA PHE A 110 -9.15 5.27 -11.47
C PHE A 110 -8.92 3.76 -11.56
N ASN A 111 -10.03 3.00 -11.64
CA ASN A 111 -10.00 1.54 -11.63
C ASN A 111 -9.26 0.97 -12.85
N TRP A 112 -8.56 -0.16 -12.65
CA TRP A 112 -7.73 -0.82 -13.66
C TRP A 112 -8.49 -1.14 -14.94
N ASN A 113 -9.73 -1.63 -14.84
CA ASN A 113 -10.57 -2.00 -15.99
C ASN A 113 -10.94 -0.83 -16.92
N ASN A 114 -10.92 0.41 -16.43
CA ASN A 114 -11.27 1.60 -17.22
C ASN A 114 -10.05 2.45 -17.57
N PHE A 115 -9.07 2.50 -16.66
CA PHE A 115 -7.91 3.37 -16.79
C PHE A 115 -6.61 2.62 -16.46
N PRO A 116 -6.22 1.64 -17.28
CA PRO A 116 -5.17 0.71 -16.91
C PRO A 116 -3.80 1.36 -16.69
N VAL A 117 -3.37 2.21 -17.63
CA VAL A 117 -2.06 2.87 -17.57
C VAL A 117 -1.95 3.79 -16.35
N ILE A 118 -2.94 4.66 -16.10
CA ILE A 118 -2.88 5.56 -14.95
C ILE A 118 -2.96 4.78 -13.64
N HIS A 119 -3.78 3.73 -13.57
CA HIS A 119 -3.89 2.85 -12.41
C HIS A 119 -2.55 2.18 -12.11
N GLY A 120 -1.95 1.50 -13.09
CA GLY A 120 -0.68 0.79 -12.93
C GLY A 120 0.46 1.71 -12.51
N VAL A 121 0.61 2.86 -13.17
CA VAL A 121 1.67 3.84 -12.84
C VAL A 121 1.48 4.40 -11.42
N THR A 122 0.26 4.79 -11.07
CA THR A 122 0.01 5.39 -9.75
C THR A 122 0.07 4.35 -8.63
N ALA A 123 -0.35 3.11 -8.86
CA ALA A 123 -0.18 1.99 -7.93
C ALA A 123 1.31 1.76 -7.63
N PHE A 124 2.13 1.68 -8.69
CA PHE A 124 3.58 1.51 -8.57
C PHE A 124 4.22 2.61 -7.72
N ILE A 125 3.89 3.88 -8.00
CA ILE A 125 4.42 5.03 -7.24
C ILE A 125 3.95 4.96 -5.78
N THR A 126 2.69 4.63 -5.53
CA THR A 126 2.10 4.53 -4.19
C THR A 126 2.85 3.52 -3.32
N PHE A 127 2.95 2.28 -3.81
CA PHE A 127 3.57 1.19 -3.05
C PHE A 127 5.06 1.42 -2.85
N THR A 128 5.78 1.85 -3.89
CA THR A 128 7.22 2.15 -3.79
C THR A 128 7.46 3.28 -2.79
N SER A 129 6.65 4.33 -2.83
CA SER A 129 6.79 5.50 -1.94
C SER A 129 6.59 5.11 -0.49
N PHE A 130 5.53 4.35 -0.17
CA PHE A 130 5.31 3.89 1.21
C PHE A 130 6.34 2.87 1.67
N LEU A 131 6.88 2.05 0.78
CA LEU A 131 7.94 1.11 1.10
C LEU A 131 9.24 1.83 1.50
N ILE A 132 9.66 2.82 0.71
CA ILE A 132 10.83 3.66 1.02
C ILE A 132 10.59 4.45 2.31
N TRP A 133 9.41 5.07 2.44
CA TRP A 133 9.05 5.89 3.59
C TRP A 133 9.03 5.08 4.90
N THR A 134 8.34 3.93 4.92
CA THR A 134 8.27 3.07 6.12
C THR A 134 9.64 2.51 6.50
N THR A 135 10.49 2.22 5.52
CA THR A 135 11.88 1.80 5.74
C THR A 135 12.68 2.89 6.42
N PHE A 136 12.60 4.13 5.94
CA PHE A 136 13.27 5.27 6.57
C PHE A 136 12.76 5.52 7.99
N ALA A 137 11.44 5.58 8.18
CA ALA A 137 10.84 5.83 9.49
C ALA A 137 11.24 4.73 10.50
N CYS A 138 11.25 3.46 10.09
CA CYS A 138 11.71 2.36 10.93
C CYS A 138 13.21 2.48 11.27
N HIS A 139 14.05 2.82 10.29
CA HIS A 139 15.48 3.03 10.50
C HIS A 139 15.76 4.16 11.50
N LEU A 140 15.09 5.31 11.32
CA LEU A 140 15.29 6.50 12.13
C LEU A 140 14.89 6.26 13.60
N LEU A 141 13.74 5.61 13.82
CA LEU A 141 13.29 5.23 15.15
C LEU A 141 14.23 4.22 15.82
N ASN A 142 14.76 3.26 15.06
CA ASN A 142 15.70 2.28 15.60
C ASN A 142 17.03 2.94 16.04
N LYS A 143 17.51 3.95 15.31
CA LYS A 143 18.70 4.73 15.69
C LYS A 143 18.50 5.55 16.96
N ASN A 144 17.28 5.98 17.23
CA ASN A 144 16.91 6.76 18.42
C ASN A 144 16.40 5.90 19.60
N GLY A 145 16.68 4.59 19.61
CA GLY A 145 16.34 3.71 20.74
C GLY A 145 14.91 3.18 20.75
N TYR A 146 14.02 3.66 19.87
CA TYR A 146 12.64 3.16 19.73
C TYR A 146 12.55 1.85 18.94
N LYS A 147 13.37 0.85 19.29
CA LYS A 147 13.45 -0.42 18.56
C LYS A 147 12.15 -1.23 18.73
N HIS A 148 11.61 -1.72 17.62
CA HIS A 148 10.42 -2.58 17.64
C HIS A 148 10.58 -3.77 16.68
N LYS A 149 10.75 -4.98 17.21
CA LYS A 149 11.05 -6.19 16.41
C LYS A 149 9.98 -6.46 15.36
N PHE A 150 8.71 -6.40 15.76
CA PHE A 150 7.59 -6.63 14.85
C PHE A 150 7.53 -5.57 13.72
N ARG A 151 7.88 -4.31 14.00
CA ARG A 151 7.96 -3.27 12.96
C ARG A 151 9.04 -3.59 11.93
N LYS A 152 10.21 -4.04 12.39
CA LYS A 152 11.31 -4.45 11.51
C LYS A 152 10.87 -5.62 10.61
N TYR A 153 10.25 -6.65 11.17
CA TYR A 153 9.78 -7.80 10.40
C TYR A 153 8.66 -7.43 9.42
N ALA A 154 7.73 -6.56 9.81
CA ALA A 154 6.70 -6.06 8.91
C ALA A 154 7.29 -5.30 7.71
N VAL A 155 8.29 -4.43 7.93
CA VAL A 155 8.99 -3.74 6.82
C VAL A 155 9.76 -4.72 5.93
N MET A 156 10.43 -5.72 6.52
CA MET A 156 11.12 -6.77 5.74
C MET A 156 10.14 -7.61 4.92
N ALA A 157 9.00 -7.97 5.49
CA ALA A 157 7.94 -8.69 4.79
C ALA A 157 7.35 -7.84 3.65
N ALA A 158 7.14 -6.54 3.85
CA ALA A 158 6.68 -5.64 2.80
C ALA A 158 7.64 -5.62 1.59
N TRP A 159 8.96 -5.53 1.85
CA TRP A 159 9.98 -5.61 0.78
C TRP A 159 9.98 -6.97 0.08
N PHE A 160 9.93 -8.05 0.85
CA PHE A 160 9.89 -9.41 0.30
C PHE A 160 8.70 -9.58 -0.63
N PHE A 161 7.50 -9.25 -0.16
CA PHE A 161 6.28 -9.38 -0.96
C PHE A 161 6.28 -8.43 -2.16
N TYR A 162 6.79 -7.20 -2.03
CA TYR A 162 6.92 -6.29 -3.17
C TYR A 162 7.82 -6.84 -4.27
N ILE A 163 9.01 -7.35 -3.91
CA ILE A 163 9.96 -7.94 -4.88
C ILE A 163 9.35 -9.18 -5.53
N MET A 164 8.74 -10.07 -4.73
CA MET A 164 8.12 -11.29 -5.25
C MET A 164 6.94 -10.97 -6.16
N MET A 165 6.13 -9.96 -5.83
CA MET A 165 5.05 -9.47 -6.70
C MET A 165 5.60 -9.04 -8.06
N VAL A 166 6.69 -8.26 -8.10
CA VAL A 166 7.31 -7.85 -9.36
C VAL A 166 7.82 -9.06 -10.16
N ILE A 167 8.49 -10.01 -9.50
CA ILE A 167 9.01 -11.22 -10.15
C ILE A 167 7.87 -12.05 -10.74
N PHE A 168 6.82 -12.32 -9.96
CA PHE A 168 5.70 -13.15 -10.43
C PHE A 168 4.87 -12.45 -11.50
N SER A 169 4.71 -11.12 -11.45
CA SER A 169 4.08 -10.37 -12.55
C SER A 169 4.88 -10.47 -13.84
N ILE A 170 6.22 -10.43 -13.78
CA ILE A 170 7.06 -10.60 -14.97
C ILE A 170 6.94 -12.03 -15.50
N LEU A 171 6.94 -13.05 -14.63
CA LEU A 171 6.79 -14.44 -15.03
C LEU A 171 5.42 -14.74 -15.65
N ASP A 172 4.33 -14.18 -15.11
CA ASP A 172 3.00 -14.25 -15.71
C ASP A 172 3.00 -13.63 -17.12
N ASN A 173 3.58 -12.44 -17.28
CA ASN A 173 3.67 -11.81 -18.60
C ASN A 173 4.52 -12.62 -19.59
N LEU A 174 5.61 -13.26 -19.14
CA LEU A 174 6.44 -14.10 -20.01
C LEU A 174 5.72 -15.36 -20.46
N GLU A 175 4.97 -16.02 -19.57
CA GLU A 175 4.13 -17.17 -19.92
C GLU A 175 3.06 -16.78 -20.95
N MET A 176 2.47 -15.60 -20.79
CA MET A 176 1.48 -15.08 -21.74
C MET A 176 2.09 -14.61 -23.08
N MET A 177 3.34 -14.17 -23.11
CA MET A 177 4.01 -13.78 -24.34
C MET A 177 4.18 -14.95 -25.31
N GLU A 178 4.33 -16.17 -24.80
CA GLU A 178 4.35 -17.38 -25.63
C GLU A 178 3.03 -17.56 -26.40
N GLU A 179 1.93 -16.95 -25.93
CA GLU A 179 0.59 -17.08 -26.49
C GLU A 179 0.05 -15.81 -27.18
N LYS A 180 0.46 -14.59 -26.75
CA LYS A 180 -0.25 -13.32 -27.05
C LYS A 180 0.61 -12.19 -27.64
N GLU A 181 1.91 -12.42 -27.85
CA GLU A 181 2.86 -11.50 -28.50
C GLU A 181 3.00 -10.07 -27.89
N ASP A 182 2.50 -9.79 -26.67
CA ASP A 182 2.68 -8.49 -25.99
C ASP A 182 3.04 -8.65 -24.50
N PHE A 183 4.19 -8.09 -24.10
CA PHE A 183 4.68 -8.11 -22.72
C PHE A 183 3.78 -7.32 -21.76
N PHE A 184 3.09 -6.28 -22.23
CA PHE A 184 2.19 -5.47 -21.42
C PHE A 184 0.72 -5.88 -21.54
N TYR A 185 0.43 -7.05 -22.10
CA TYR A 185 -0.93 -7.53 -22.33
C TYR A 185 -1.85 -7.38 -21.10
N ARG A 186 -1.37 -7.76 -19.91
CA ARG A 186 -2.14 -7.65 -18.65
C ARG A 186 -2.52 -6.22 -18.29
N MET A 187 -1.70 -5.23 -18.67
CA MET A 187 -1.99 -3.83 -18.39
C MET A 187 -3.34 -3.47 -19.02
N ASP A 188 -3.52 -3.75 -20.30
CA ASP A 188 -4.74 -3.41 -21.04
C ASP A 188 -5.84 -4.49 -20.91
N ASN A 189 -5.49 -5.69 -20.46
CA ASN A 189 -6.41 -6.83 -20.29
C ASN A 189 -6.35 -7.34 -18.84
N PRO A 190 -6.95 -6.61 -17.89
CA PRO A 190 -6.99 -7.05 -16.50
C PRO A 190 -7.70 -8.41 -16.37
N PRO A 191 -7.21 -9.30 -15.48
CA PRO A 191 -7.88 -10.55 -15.18
C PRO A 191 -9.29 -10.29 -14.64
N ASN A 192 -10.22 -11.16 -15.01
CA ASN A 192 -11.60 -11.18 -14.53
C ASN A 192 -11.96 -12.59 -14.03
N VAL A 193 -13.19 -12.81 -13.59
CA VAL A 193 -13.63 -14.11 -13.07
C VAL A 193 -13.53 -15.26 -14.09
N GLU A 194 -13.61 -14.97 -15.39
CA GLU A 194 -13.53 -15.95 -16.47
C GLU A 194 -12.07 -16.24 -16.88
N THR A 195 -11.12 -15.44 -16.39
CA THR A 195 -9.71 -15.58 -16.72
C THR A 195 -9.14 -16.83 -16.06
N GLU A 196 -8.63 -17.75 -16.86
CA GLU A 196 -7.81 -18.85 -16.36
C GLU A 196 -6.55 -18.28 -15.70
N ARG A 197 -6.38 -18.56 -14.40
CA ARG A 197 -5.32 -17.98 -13.59
C ARG A 197 -4.10 -18.89 -13.59
N SER A 198 -2.99 -18.39 -14.13
CA SER A 198 -1.68 -19.02 -14.00
C SER A 198 -1.28 -19.13 -12.52
N MET A 199 -0.31 -20.01 -12.24
CA MET A 199 0.30 -20.07 -10.92
C MET A 199 0.93 -18.72 -10.54
N TYR A 200 1.57 -18.05 -11.50
CA TYR A 200 2.23 -16.77 -11.26
C TYR A 200 1.24 -15.64 -10.96
N LEU A 201 0.10 -15.56 -11.64
CA LEU A 201 -0.93 -14.57 -11.34
C LEU A 201 -1.49 -14.74 -9.92
N ASN A 202 -1.71 -15.98 -9.48
CA ASN A 202 -2.13 -16.27 -8.10
C ASN A 202 -1.07 -15.88 -7.07
N LEU A 203 0.21 -16.12 -7.37
CA LEU A 203 1.31 -15.71 -6.50
C LEU A 203 1.51 -14.19 -6.48
N THR A 204 1.29 -13.49 -7.59
CA THR A 204 1.25 -12.02 -7.64
C THR A 204 0.16 -11.49 -6.72
N ALA A 205 -1.05 -12.02 -6.79
CA ALA A 205 -2.15 -11.62 -5.91
C ALA A 205 -1.81 -11.87 -4.43
N LEU A 206 -1.30 -13.05 -4.09
CA LEU A 206 -0.85 -13.35 -2.73
C LEU A 206 0.20 -12.34 -2.24
N CYS A 207 1.16 -11.99 -3.10
CA CYS A 207 2.20 -11.03 -2.76
C CYS A 207 1.65 -9.61 -2.60
N GLU A 208 0.70 -9.19 -3.42
CA GLU A 208 0.04 -7.89 -3.27
C GLU A 208 -0.66 -7.78 -1.91
N TRP A 209 -1.47 -8.77 -1.54
CA TRP A 209 -2.11 -8.85 -0.23
C TRP A 209 -1.08 -8.87 0.91
N GLY A 210 -0.05 -9.71 0.80
CA GLY A 210 1.02 -9.82 1.79
C GLY A 210 1.75 -8.49 2.00
N MET A 211 2.02 -7.74 0.94
CA MET A 211 2.60 -6.40 1.00
C MET A 211 1.67 -5.42 1.72
N VAL A 212 0.40 -5.33 1.34
CA VAL A 212 -0.58 -4.41 1.94
C VAL A 212 -0.77 -4.69 3.43
N PHE A 213 -0.93 -5.96 3.82
CA PHE A 213 -1.02 -6.32 5.24
C PHE A 213 0.27 -6.02 6.01
N SER A 214 1.43 -6.16 5.37
CA SER A 214 2.71 -5.79 5.96
C SER A 214 2.80 -4.28 6.22
N PHE A 215 2.28 -3.44 5.33
CA PHE A 215 2.20 -1.99 5.54
C PHE A 215 1.31 -1.63 6.73
N TYR A 216 0.08 -2.14 6.79
CA TYR A 216 -0.82 -1.87 7.92
C TYR A 216 -0.26 -2.40 9.25
N SER A 217 0.37 -3.57 9.22
CA SER A 217 1.04 -4.16 10.39
C SER A 217 2.17 -3.26 10.88
N SER A 218 3.01 -2.76 9.97
CA SER A 218 4.09 -1.82 10.30
C SER A 218 3.52 -0.52 10.86
N LEU A 219 2.53 0.08 10.19
CA LEU A 219 1.91 1.36 10.55
C LEU A 219 1.26 1.30 11.94
N SER A 220 0.62 0.18 12.28
CA SER A 220 0.04 -0.07 13.60
C SER A 220 1.05 0.01 14.75
N THR A 221 2.33 -0.31 14.49
CA THR A 221 3.38 -0.25 15.53
C THR A 221 3.78 1.17 15.92
N TYR A 222 3.46 2.17 15.09
CA TYR A 222 3.76 3.56 15.38
C TYR A 222 2.77 4.18 16.37
N ARG A 223 1.67 3.49 16.69
CA ARG A 223 0.65 3.93 17.66
C ARG A 223 1.26 4.42 18.99
N ASN A 224 2.12 3.61 19.60
CA ASN A 224 2.75 3.96 20.88
C ASN A 224 3.76 5.10 20.74
N PHE A 225 4.39 5.24 19.57
CA PHE A 225 5.30 6.36 19.32
C PHE A 225 4.52 7.68 19.21
N VAL A 226 3.45 7.68 18.41
CA VAL A 226 2.59 8.87 18.22
C VAL A 226 1.89 9.28 19.51
N GLU A 227 1.57 8.33 20.40
CA GLU A 227 0.94 8.61 21.70
C GLU A 227 1.83 9.41 22.66
N ASN A 228 3.12 9.11 22.69
CA ASN A 228 4.05 9.57 23.72
C ASN A 228 4.79 10.86 23.34
N GLU A 229 4.76 11.26 22.07
CA GLU A 229 5.44 12.46 21.60
C GLU A 229 4.51 13.70 21.67
N PRO A 230 4.95 14.81 22.27
CA PRO A 230 4.21 16.06 22.22
C PRO A 230 4.16 16.58 20.79
N ILE A 231 2.95 16.83 20.28
CA ILE A 231 2.69 17.41 18.96
C ILE A 231 2.68 18.93 19.05
#